data_AF-A0A021VLB8-F1
#
_entry.id   AF-A0A021VLB8-F1
#
_cell.length_a   1.000
_cell.length_b   1.000
_cell.length_c   1.000
_cell.angle_alpha   90.00
_cell.angle_beta   90.00
_cell.angle_gamma   90.00
#
_symmetry.space_group_name_H-M   'P 1'
#
loop_
_entity.id
_entity.type
_entity.pdbx_description
1 polymer ?
#
loop_
_entity_poly.entity_id
_entity_poly.type
_entity_poly.pdbx_seq_one_letter_code
_entity_poly.pdbx_strand_id
1 'polypeptide(L)'
;PPPPPPPPDPFEVLSLQLRLGLLADQLRTLENDPQVYARARRLIAVRAAYDALLVEACRMAGVEVDDEDVATVDGGPGSEGERFREEIELAARGWSW
;
A
#
# COMPACT_ATOMS: atom_id res chain seq x y z
N PRO A 1 -15.48 -3.86 -30.22
CA PRO A 1 -14.98 -3.69 -28.83
C PRO A 1 -13.74 -2.81 -28.87
N PRO A 2 -13.53 -1.88 -27.91
CA PRO A 2 -12.26 -1.18 -27.81
C PRO A 2 -11.12 -2.17 -27.51
N PRO A 3 -9.87 -1.89 -27.94
CA PRO A 3 -8.72 -2.72 -27.58
C PRO A 3 -8.49 -2.70 -26.06
N PRO A 4 -7.94 -3.78 -25.47
CA PRO A 4 -7.57 -3.77 -24.06
C PRO A 4 -6.52 -2.69 -23.79
N PRO A 5 -6.52 -2.08 -22.60
CA PRO A 5 -5.50 -1.10 -22.23
C PRO A 5 -4.10 -1.72 -22.32
N PRO A 6 -3.07 -0.93 -22.66
CA PRO A 6 -1.69 -1.40 -22.69
C PRO A 6 -1.28 -1.89 -21.28
N PRO A 7 -0.40 -2.91 -21.19
CA PRO A 7 0.14 -3.32 -19.91
C PRO A 7 0.91 -2.17 -19.24
N PRO A 8 0.95 -2.11 -17.90
CA PRO A 8 1.70 -1.10 -17.16
C PRO A 8 3.21 -1.17 -17.49
N ASP A 9 3.89 -0.03 -17.42
CA ASP A 9 5.33 0.04 -17.66
C ASP A 9 6.07 -0.78 -16.59
N PRO A 10 6.94 -1.75 -16.98
CA PRO A 10 7.67 -2.57 -16.02
C PRO A 10 8.56 -1.78 -15.06
N PHE A 11 9.07 -0.60 -15.46
CA PHE A 11 9.88 0.24 -14.58
C PHE A 11 9.02 1.00 -13.56
N GLU A 12 7.79 1.35 -13.91
CA GLU A 12 6.83 1.93 -12.97
C GLU A 12 6.41 0.91 -11.92
N VAL A 13 6.11 -0.32 -12.34
CA VAL A 13 5.82 -1.46 -11.45
C VAL A 13 6.99 -1.68 -10.48
N LEU A 14 8.22 -1.80 -10.99
CA LEU A 14 9.40 -2.01 -10.15
C LEU A 14 9.64 -0.85 -9.17
N SER A 15 9.49 0.40 -9.63
CA SER A 15 9.61 1.58 -8.78
C SER A 15 8.60 1.58 -7.64
N LEU A 16 7.38 1.11 -7.90
CA LEU A 16 6.33 1.00 -6.89
C LEU A 16 6.62 -0.13 -5.89
N GLN A 17 7.06 -1.30 -6.38
CA GLN A 17 7.50 -2.42 -5.54
C GLN A 17 8.63 -2.02 -4.59
N LEU A 18 9.65 -1.31 -5.08
CA LEU A 18 10.75 -0.84 -4.23
C LEU A 18 10.27 0.11 -3.13
N ARG A 19 9.35 1.03 -3.46
CA ARG A 19 8.78 1.96 -2.47
C ARG A 19 7.91 1.26 -1.44
N LEU A 20 7.11 0.28 -1.85
CA LEU A 20 6.34 -0.60 -0.95
C LEU A 20 7.27 -1.33 0.03
N GLY A 21 8.37 -1.91 -0.46
CA GLY A 21 9.32 -2.64 0.37
C GLY A 21 9.99 -1.75 1.42
N LEU A 22 10.38 -0.54 1.03
CA LEU A 22 10.94 0.45 1.95
C LEU A 22 9.94 0.85 3.05
N LEU A 23 8.67 1.09 2.71
CA LEU A 23 7.66 1.45 3.69
C LEU A 23 7.27 0.26 4.58
N ALA A 24 7.22 -0.96 4.05
CA ALA A 24 6.97 -2.17 4.83
C ALA A 24 8.07 -2.39 5.87
N ASP A 25 9.34 -2.23 5.50
CA ASP A 25 10.47 -2.33 6.44
C ASP A 25 10.42 -1.24 7.52
N GLN A 26 10.11 -0.01 7.13
CA GLN A 26 9.90 1.09 8.07
C GLN A 26 8.72 0.82 9.01
N LEU A 27 7.62 0.23 8.53
CA LEU A 27 6.45 -0.09 9.34
C LEU A 27 6.74 -1.25 10.32
N ARG A 28 7.52 -2.25 9.92
CA ARG A 28 7.96 -3.33 10.83
C ARG A 28 8.93 -2.80 11.88
N THR A 29 9.86 -1.94 11.49
CA THR A 29 10.74 -1.25 12.44
C THR A 29 9.89 -0.44 13.41
N LEU A 30 9.00 0.41 12.84
CA LEU A 30 7.72 0.91 13.34
C LEU A 30 7.15 0.17 14.56
N GLU A 31 6.65 -1.02 14.33
CA GLU A 31 5.87 -1.76 15.30
C GLU A 31 6.72 -2.39 16.41
N ASN A 32 8.01 -2.65 16.15
CA ASN A 32 8.89 -3.39 17.06
C ASN A 32 9.74 -2.51 18.02
N ASP A 33 9.61 -1.18 18.00
CA ASP A 33 10.40 -0.30 18.86
C ASP A 33 9.74 -0.08 20.25
N PRO A 34 10.44 -0.34 21.35
CA PRO A 34 9.90 -0.23 22.71
C PRO A 34 9.65 1.22 23.21
N GLN A 35 10.01 2.27 22.46
CA GLN A 35 9.81 3.68 22.87
C GLN A 35 8.47 4.26 22.35
N VAL A 36 7.47 4.33 23.24
CA VAL A 36 6.02 4.39 22.89
C VAL A 36 5.50 5.76 22.42
N TYR A 37 5.91 6.89 23.00
CA TYR A 37 5.09 8.12 22.94
C TYR A 37 5.37 9.07 21.77
N ALA A 38 6.62 9.22 21.31
CA ALA A 38 6.95 10.11 20.17
C ALA A 38 6.64 9.48 18.79
N ARG A 39 6.19 8.22 18.79
CA ARG A 39 6.16 7.35 17.62
C ARG A 39 4.78 7.18 17.00
N ALA A 40 3.70 7.35 17.78
CA ALA A 40 2.34 7.13 17.29
C ALA A 40 2.04 7.91 16.01
N ARG A 41 2.43 9.20 15.95
CA ARG A 41 2.26 10.03 14.73
C ARG A 41 3.08 9.53 13.56
N ARG A 42 4.33 9.09 13.80
CA ARG A 42 5.18 8.55 12.74
C ARG A 42 4.63 7.22 12.21
N LEU A 43 4.15 6.36 13.10
CA LEU A 43 3.51 5.10 12.75
C LEU A 43 2.26 5.33 11.91
N ILE A 44 1.39 6.27 12.31
CA ILE A 44 0.20 6.65 11.54
C ILE A 44 0.60 7.16 10.15
N ALA A 45 1.57 8.07 10.07
CA ALA A 45 2.00 8.65 8.80
C ALA A 45 2.62 7.61 7.85
N VAL A 46 3.48 6.72 8.36
CA VAL A 46 4.11 5.66 7.55
C VAL A 46 3.06 4.64 7.10
N ARG A 47 2.11 4.27 7.97
CA ARG A 47 1.03 3.36 7.61
C ARG A 47 0.11 3.95 6.54
N ALA A 48 -0.30 5.21 6.68
CA ALA A 48 -1.09 5.89 5.67
C ALA A 48 -0.36 5.97 4.32
N ALA A 49 0.95 6.23 4.33
CA ALA A 49 1.75 6.22 3.11
C ALA A 49 1.84 4.81 2.48
N TYR A 50 1.95 3.77 3.29
CA TYR A 50 1.98 2.38 2.84
C TYR A 50 0.64 1.98 2.21
N ASP A 51 -0.47 2.26 2.87
CA ASP A 51 -1.82 2.00 2.36
C ASP A 51 -2.06 2.73 1.03
N ALA A 52 -1.64 4.00 0.91
CA ALA A 52 -1.74 4.74 -0.34
C ALA A 52 -0.94 4.10 -1.50
N LEU A 53 0.22 3.49 -1.22
CA LEU A 53 0.99 2.77 -2.24
C LEU A 53 0.37 1.41 -2.59
N LEU A 54 -0.28 0.73 -1.64
CA LEU A 54 -1.00 -0.51 -1.93
C LEU A 54 -2.16 -0.26 -2.88
N VAL A 55 -2.94 0.79 -2.62
CA VAL A 55 -4.03 1.23 -3.52
C VAL A 55 -3.50 1.48 -4.94
N GLU A 56 -2.40 2.22 -5.06
CA GLU A 56 -1.79 2.50 -6.37
C GLU A 56 -1.32 1.22 -7.07
N ALA A 57 -0.71 0.30 -6.32
CA ALA A 57 -0.25 -0.99 -6.86
C ALA A 57 -1.44 -1.85 -7.29
N CYS A 58 -2.52 -1.87 -6.50
CA CYS A 58 -3.76 -2.56 -6.83
C CYS A 58 -4.35 -2.03 -8.14
N ARG A 59 -4.45 -0.70 -8.30
CA ARG A 59 -4.92 -0.08 -9.56
C ARG A 59 -4.04 -0.47 -10.74
N MET A 60 -2.71 -0.45 -10.57
CA MET A 60 -1.75 -0.86 -11.60
C MET A 60 -1.87 -2.35 -11.95
N ALA A 61 -2.23 -3.18 -10.98
CA ALA A 61 -2.47 -4.62 -11.14
C ALA A 61 -3.89 -4.97 -11.63
N GLY A 62 -4.75 -3.97 -11.85
CA GLY A 62 -6.14 -4.17 -12.26
C GLY A 62 -7.04 -4.76 -11.16
N VAL A 63 -6.67 -4.58 -9.90
CA VAL A 63 -7.50 -4.90 -8.72
C VAL A 63 -8.46 -3.74 -8.48
N GLU A 64 -9.74 -4.04 -8.29
CA GLU A 64 -10.73 -3.04 -7.89
C GLU A 64 -10.46 -2.62 -6.44
N VAL A 65 -10.41 -1.30 -6.21
CA VAL A 65 -10.20 -0.68 -4.90
C VAL A 65 -11.30 0.35 -4.68
N ASP A 66 -11.93 0.31 -3.52
CA ASP A 66 -12.94 1.28 -3.15
C ASP A 66 -12.27 2.60 -2.73
N ASP A 67 -12.48 3.67 -3.51
CA ASP A 67 -11.87 4.98 -3.25
C ASP A 67 -12.33 5.61 -1.92
N GLU A 68 -13.46 5.14 -1.37
CA GLU A 68 -14.01 5.58 -0.08
C GLU A 68 -13.16 5.12 1.11
N ASP A 69 -12.42 4.01 0.98
CA ASP A 69 -11.56 3.46 2.04
C ASP A 69 -10.20 4.17 2.17
N VAL A 70 -9.79 4.86 1.10
CA VAL A 70 -8.55 5.68 1.07
C VAL A 70 -8.75 7.01 1.79
N ALA A 71 -10.01 7.44 1.96
CA ALA A 71 -10.38 8.80 2.35
C ALA A 71 -11.49 8.82 3.41
N THR A 72 -11.28 8.20 4.57
CA THR A 72 -11.88 8.78 5.77
C THR A 72 -11.16 10.08 6.06
N VAL A 73 -11.83 11.18 5.71
CA VAL A 73 -11.40 12.58 5.77
C VAL A 73 -10.99 13.04 7.19
N ASP A 74 -11.19 12.19 8.20
CA ASP A 74 -10.68 12.32 9.58
C ASP A 74 -9.39 11.49 9.88
N GLY A 75 -8.61 11.14 8.84
CA GLY A 75 -7.15 10.97 8.94
C GLY A 75 -6.63 9.66 9.55
N GLY A 76 -7.33 8.54 9.32
CA GLY A 76 -6.89 7.21 9.71
C GLY A 76 -6.30 6.41 8.54
N PRO A 77 -5.37 5.46 8.80
CA PRO A 77 -4.98 4.46 7.82
C PRO A 77 -6.18 3.56 7.46
N GLY A 78 -6.13 2.92 6.28
CA GLY A 78 -7.13 1.94 5.88
C GLY A 78 -7.23 0.82 6.91
N SER A 79 -8.38 0.15 6.95
CA SER A 79 -8.58 -0.94 7.91
C SER A 79 -7.49 -2.00 7.74
N GLU A 80 -7.06 -2.63 8.84
CA GLU A 80 -6.05 -3.68 8.78
C GLU A 80 -6.47 -4.83 7.86
N GLY A 81 -7.78 -5.15 7.82
CA GLY A 81 -8.33 -6.14 6.91
C GLY A 81 -8.24 -5.74 5.43
N GLU A 82 -8.45 -4.45 5.14
CA GLU A 82 -8.36 -3.93 3.77
C GLU A 82 -6.91 -3.96 3.26
N ARG A 83 -5.97 -3.48 4.08
CA ARG A 83 -4.54 -3.61 3.81
C ARG A 83 -4.16 -5.06 3.54
N PHE A 84 -4.55 -5.96 4.43
CA PHE A 84 -4.22 -7.38 4.28
C PHE A 84 -4.79 -7.98 2.99
N ARG A 85 -6.03 -7.64 2.63
CA ARG A 85 -6.65 -8.06 1.36
C ARG A 85 -5.83 -7.56 0.17
N GLU A 86 -5.46 -6.28 0.13
CA GLU A 86 -4.64 -5.69 -0.94
C GLU A 86 -3.28 -6.40 -1.07
N GLU A 87 -2.60 -6.64 0.05
CA GLU A 87 -1.32 -7.35 0.06
C GLU A 87 -1.45 -8.75 -0.55
N ILE A 88 -2.51 -9.49 -0.19
CA ILE A 88 -2.78 -10.82 -0.74
C ILE A 88 -3.11 -10.77 -2.23
N GLU A 89 -3.93 -9.82 -2.68
CA GLU A 89 -4.29 -9.65 -4.09
C GLU A 89 -3.05 -9.33 -4.94
N LEU A 90 -2.15 -8.48 -4.44
CA LEU A 90 -0.89 -8.16 -5.10
C LEU A 90 0.04 -9.38 -5.16
N ALA A 91 0.23 -10.07 -4.03
CA ALA A 91 1.06 -11.27 -3.98
C ALA A 91 0.55 -12.37 -4.93
N ALA A 92 -0.77 -12.57 -5.02
CA ALA A 92 -1.40 -13.52 -5.94
C ALA A 92 -1.15 -13.18 -7.42
N ARG A 93 -0.89 -11.91 -7.74
CA ARG A 93 -0.55 -11.42 -9.09
C ARG A 93 0.95 -11.36 -9.35
N GLY A 94 1.76 -11.92 -8.45
CA GLY A 94 3.22 -11.99 -8.60
C GLY A 94 3.94 -10.70 -8.24
N TRP A 95 3.29 -9.77 -7.56
CA TRP A 95 3.98 -8.64 -6.97
C TRP A 95 4.78 -9.09 -5.75
N SER A 96 5.96 -8.50 -5.58
CA SER A 96 6.82 -8.75 -4.43
C SER A 96 7.46 -7.44 -3.98
N TRP A 97 7.54 -7.24 -2.66
CA TRP A 97 8.19 -6.09 -2.05
C TRP A 97 8.78 -6.44 -0.68
#